data_AF-A0A655A373-F1
#
_entry.id   AF-A0A655A373-F1
#
_cell.length_a   1.000
_cell.length_b   1.000
_cell.length_c   1.000
_cell.angle_alpha   90.00
_cell.angle_beta   90.00
_cell.angle_gamma   90.00
#
_symmetry.space_group_name_H-M   'P 1'
#
loop_
_entity.id
_entity.type
_entity.pdbx_description
1 polymer ?
#
loop_
_entity_poly.entity_id
_entity_poly.type
_entity_poly.pdbx_seq_one_letter_code
_entity_poly.pdbx_strand_id
1 'polypeptide(L)'
;MVNDPNLRDRLASDLERRKREAQQAVQQTALWQQVLGDGFNDLTADVDHDLRTRFRTVTEDAERQIDSCDPTAHWAEIGNDVENAIATAVGDNFVWAYQRSEALADDVARSFADAGLDSVLSAELSPHVMGTDFGRLKALGRMESKPLRRGHKMIIGMRGSYGGVVMIGMLSSVVGLGLFNPLSVGAGLILGRMAYKEDKQNRLLRVRSEAKANVRRFVDDISFVVSKQSRDRLKMIQRLLRDHYREIAEEITRSLTESLQATIAAAQVAETERDNRIRELQRQLGILSQVNDNLAGLEPTLTPRASLGRA
;
A
#
# COMPACT_ATOMS: atom_id res chain seq x y z
N MET A 1 -21.89 35.28 42.94
CA MET A 1 -21.43 34.09 42.17
C MET A 1 -22.26 33.80 40.91
N VAL A 2 -23.57 34.11 40.87
CA VAL A 2 -24.45 33.68 39.76
C VAL A 2 -24.26 34.47 38.44
N ASN A 3 -23.65 35.66 38.46
CA ASN A 3 -23.38 36.47 37.27
C ASN A 3 -21.90 36.86 37.20
N ASP A 4 -21.01 35.87 37.12
CA ASP A 4 -19.56 36.08 37.00
C ASP A 4 -19.15 36.02 35.50
N PRO A 5 -18.82 37.15 34.86
CA PRO A 5 -18.48 37.22 33.43
C PRO A 5 -17.26 36.35 33.08
N ASN A 6 -16.30 36.25 34.00
CA ASN A 6 -15.08 35.46 33.80
C ASN A 6 -15.37 33.97 33.62
N LEU A 7 -16.46 33.46 34.21
CA LEU A 7 -16.81 32.05 34.10
C LEU A 7 -17.50 31.75 32.75
N ARG A 8 -18.23 32.72 32.18
CA ARG A 8 -18.78 32.63 30.82
C ARG A 8 -17.67 32.62 29.78
N ASP A 9 -16.72 33.55 29.89
CA ASP A 9 -15.60 33.66 28.94
C ASP A 9 -14.72 32.39 28.95
N ARG A 10 -14.53 31.77 30.12
CA ARG A 10 -13.81 30.49 30.26
C ARG A 10 -14.53 29.32 29.59
N LEU A 11 -15.86 29.22 29.72
CA LEU A 11 -16.63 28.14 29.08
C LEU A 11 -16.71 28.33 27.57
N ALA A 12 -16.93 29.56 27.11
CA ALA A 12 -16.93 29.89 25.68
C ALA A 12 -15.57 29.61 25.04
N SER A 13 -14.48 30.01 25.69
CA SER A 13 -13.12 29.73 25.20
C SER A 13 -12.77 28.24 25.20
N ASP A 14 -13.26 27.45 26.17
CA ASP A 14 -13.09 25.98 26.17
C ASP A 14 -13.83 25.32 24.99
N LEU A 15 -15.07 25.73 24.72
CA LEU A 15 -15.84 25.24 23.57
C LEU A 15 -15.18 25.60 22.24
N GLU A 16 -14.71 26.84 22.10
CA GLU A 16 -13.98 27.31 20.91
C GLU A 16 -12.68 26.52 20.70
N ARG A 17 -11.98 26.17 21.80
CA ARG A 17 -10.80 25.31 21.75
C ARG A 17 -11.15 23.91 21.26
N ARG A 18 -12.14 23.24 21.87
CA ARG A 18 -12.57 21.89 21.46
C ARG A 18 -13.05 21.84 20.01
N LYS A 19 -13.74 22.88 19.55
CA LYS A 19 -14.15 23.03 18.15
C LYS A 19 -12.94 23.08 17.22
N ARG A 20 -11.91 23.86 17.56
CA ARG A 20 -10.67 23.94 16.77
C ARG A 20 -9.92 22.61 16.77
N GLU A 21 -9.82 21.94 17.91
CA GLU A 21 -9.19 20.62 18.03
C GLU A 21 -9.89 19.57 17.16
N ALA A 22 -11.23 19.53 17.18
CA ALA A 22 -12.00 18.63 16.32
C ALA A 22 -11.82 18.94 14.82
N GLN A 23 -11.78 20.22 14.44
CA GLN A 23 -11.53 20.62 13.05
C GLN A 23 -10.11 20.26 12.59
N GLN A 24 -9.12 20.40 13.46
CA GLN A 24 -7.74 19.98 13.19
C GLN A 24 -7.63 18.47 13.05
N ALA A 25 -8.30 17.69 13.92
CA ALA A 25 -8.35 16.24 13.83
C ALA A 25 -8.91 15.78 12.47
N VAL A 26 -10.01 16.39 12.00
CA VAL A 26 -10.58 16.10 10.67
C VAL A 26 -9.61 16.44 9.53
N GLN A 27 -8.86 17.55 9.63
CA GLN A 27 -7.82 17.86 8.64
C GLN A 27 -6.65 16.87 8.68
N GLN A 28 -6.25 16.41 9.86
CA GLN A 28 -5.19 15.40 10.01
C GLN A 28 -5.62 14.04 9.46
N THR A 29 -6.92 13.72 9.50
CA THR A 29 -7.50 12.60 8.76
C THR A 29 -7.37 12.74 7.24
N ALA A 30 -6.80 13.81 6.67
CA ALA A 30 -6.46 13.83 5.24
C ALA A 30 -5.07 13.21 4.94
N LEU A 31 -4.20 13.08 5.95
CA LEU A 31 -2.80 12.64 5.77
C LEU A 31 -2.68 11.17 5.37
N TRP A 32 -3.62 10.31 5.77
CA TRP A 32 -3.59 8.89 5.40
C TRP A 32 -3.67 8.67 3.88
N GLN A 33 -4.34 9.57 3.14
CA GLN A 33 -4.42 9.47 1.68
C GLN A 33 -3.05 9.70 1.04
N GLN A 34 -2.26 10.61 1.60
CA GLN A 34 -0.89 10.86 1.17
C GLN A 34 0.00 9.66 1.49
N VAL A 35 -0.06 9.14 2.73
CA VAL A 35 0.72 7.95 3.15
C VAL A 35 0.39 6.75 2.26
N LEU A 36 -0.88 6.50 1.99
CA LEU A 36 -1.32 5.42 1.10
C LEU A 36 -0.87 5.65 -0.35
N GLY A 37 -0.94 6.89 -0.85
CA GLY A 37 -0.56 7.25 -2.20
C GLY A 37 0.93 7.07 -2.45
N ASP A 38 1.75 7.63 -1.58
CA ASP A 38 3.21 7.57 -1.66
C ASP A 38 3.69 6.13 -1.44
N GLY A 39 3.21 5.46 -0.39
CA GLY A 39 3.59 4.08 -0.11
C GLY A 39 3.16 3.08 -1.18
N PHE A 40 2.05 3.32 -1.88
CA PHE A 40 1.65 2.48 -3.02
C PHE A 40 2.56 2.66 -4.25
N ASN A 41 3.02 3.89 -4.51
CA ASN A 41 3.97 4.15 -5.59
C ASN A 41 5.29 3.44 -5.33
N ASP A 42 5.79 3.52 -4.10
CA ASP A 42 7.00 2.83 -3.67
C ASP A 42 6.83 1.32 -3.77
N LEU A 43 5.73 0.76 -3.23
CA LEU A 43 5.39 -0.67 -3.34
C LEU A 43 5.37 -1.16 -4.79
N THR A 44 4.80 -0.37 -5.71
CA THR A 44 4.73 -0.75 -7.12
C THR A 44 6.11 -0.78 -7.77
N ALA A 45 6.96 0.21 -7.47
CA ALA A 45 8.33 0.26 -7.99
C ALA A 45 9.18 -0.89 -7.42
N ASP A 46 9.07 -1.12 -6.12
CA ASP A 46 9.73 -2.18 -5.37
C ASP A 46 9.40 -3.57 -5.94
N VAL A 47 8.12 -3.86 -6.17
CA VAL A 47 7.66 -5.17 -6.70
C VAL A 47 8.10 -5.42 -8.13
N ASP A 48 8.07 -4.40 -8.99
CA ASP A 48 8.55 -4.51 -10.36
C ASP A 48 10.08 -4.69 -10.41
N HIS A 49 10.81 -4.02 -9.51
CA HIS A 49 12.26 -4.17 -9.39
C HIS A 49 12.67 -5.56 -8.89
N ASP A 50 12.02 -6.08 -7.84
CA ASP A 50 12.26 -7.43 -7.32
C ASP A 50 11.98 -8.49 -8.40
N LEU A 51 10.85 -8.38 -9.11
CA LEU A 51 10.49 -9.31 -10.17
C LEU A 51 11.54 -9.34 -11.30
N ARG A 52 11.98 -8.16 -11.77
CA ARG A 52 13.05 -8.06 -12.78
C ARG A 52 14.36 -8.66 -12.29
N THR A 53 14.72 -8.43 -11.04
CA THR A 53 15.95 -8.96 -10.43
C THR A 53 15.92 -10.49 -10.39
N ARG A 54 14.78 -11.07 -10.02
CA ARG A 54 14.58 -12.52 -10.03
C ARG A 54 14.66 -13.09 -11.45
N PHE A 55 14.00 -12.48 -12.43
CA PHE A 55 14.09 -12.93 -13.83
C PHE A 55 15.49 -12.82 -14.42
N ARG A 56 16.25 -11.78 -14.06
CA ARG A 56 17.66 -11.68 -14.44
C ARG A 56 18.48 -12.83 -13.87
N THR A 57 18.25 -13.18 -12.60
CA THR A 57 18.91 -14.31 -11.94
C THR A 57 18.56 -15.64 -12.63
N VAL A 58 17.28 -15.86 -12.95
CA VAL A 58 16.84 -17.06 -13.71
C VAL A 58 17.52 -17.15 -15.08
N THR A 59 17.65 -16.02 -15.78
CA THR A 59 18.34 -15.97 -17.07
C THR A 59 19.81 -16.31 -16.92
N GLU A 60 20.49 -15.72 -15.95
CA GLU A 60 21.91 -15.99 -15.66
C GLU A 60 22.15 -17.46 -15.30
N ASP A 61 21.26 -18.07 -14.52
CA ASP A 61 21.32 -19.49 -14.15
C ASP A 61 21.16 -20.40 -15.37
N ALA A 62 20.17 -20.10 -16.21
CA ALA A 62 19.92 -20.84 -17.45
C ALA A 62 21.09 -20.72 -18.43
N GLU A 63 21.68 -19.53 -18.56
CA GLU A 63 22.87 -19.32 -19.40
C GLU A 63 24.07 -20.12 -18.90
N ARG A 64 24.28 -20.18 -17.58
CA ARG A 64 25.32 -21.01 -16.96
C ARG A 64 25.09 -22.50 -17.21
N GLN A 65 23.84 -22.96 -17.11
CA GLN A 65 23.47 -24.34 -17.44
C GLN A 65 23.78 -24.66 -18.91
N ILE A 66 23.38 -23.78 -19.84
CA ILE A 66 23.65 -23.90 -21.28
C ILE A 66 25.15 -23.96 -21.59
N ASP A 67 25.98 -23.18 -20.90
CA ASP A 67 27.44 -23.19 -21.08
C ASP A 67 28.10 -24.48 -20.57
N SER A 68 27.48 -25.15 -19.60
CA SER A 68 28.00 -26.36 -18.97
C SER A 68 27.70 -27.66 -19.74
N CYS A 69 26.70 -27.66 -20.62
CA CYS A 69 26.23 -28.88 -21.31
C CYS A 69 26.14 -28.72 -22.85
N ASP A 70 25.71 -29.77 -23.55
CA ASP A 70 25.25 -29.69 -24.95
C ASP A 70 23.74 -29.43 -24.95
N PRO A 71 23.28 -28.23 -25.35
CA PRO A 71 21.86 -27.88 -25.28
C PRO A 71 20.97 -28.76 -26.16
N THR A 72 21.52 -29.37 -27.22
CA THR A 72 20.72 -30.24 -28.11
C THR A 72 20.27 -31.53 -27.42
N ALA A 73 21.03 -32.02 -26.44
CA ALA A 73 20.72 -33.23 -25.69
C ALA A 73 19.85 -32.94 -24.45
N HIS A 74 20.01 -31.76 -23.83
CA HIS A 74 19.37 -31.40 -22.57
C HIS A 74 18.27 -30.33 -22.69
N TRP A 75 17.82 -30.01 -23.90
CA TRP A 75 16.86 -28.91 -24.12
C TRP A 75 15.57 -29.01 -23.28
N ALA A 76 15.01 -30.22 -23.17
CA ALA A 76 13.79 -30.45 -22.39
C ALA A 76 14.01 -30.23 -20.88
N GLU A 77 15.18 -30.58 -20.36
CA GLU A 77 15.57 -30.39 -18.96
C GLU A 77 15.75 -28.90 -18.66
N ILE A 78 16.53 -28.21 -19.49
CA ILE A 78 16.75 -26.75 -19.39
C ILE A 78 15.42 -25.99 -19.44
N GLY A 79 14.52 -26.38 -20.35
CA GLY A 79 13.19 -25.77 -20.45
C GLY A 79 12.37 -25.94 -19.16
N ASN A 80 12.32 -27.15 -18.61
CA ASN A 80 11.60 -27.42 -17.36
C ASN A 80 12.21 -26.68 -16.17
N ASP A 81 13.54 -26.60 -16.08
CA ASP A 81 14.23 -25.90 -15.01
C ASP A 81 13.94 -24.40 -15.04
N VAL A 82 13.98 -23.79 -16.24
CA VAL A 82 13.61 -22.38 -16.44
C VAL A 82 12.14 -22.14 -16.09
N GLU A 83 11.22 -22.98 -16.55
CA GLU A 83 9.79 -22.85 -16.22
C GLU A 83 9.53 -22.94 -14.71
N ASN A 84 10.18 -23.89 -14.03
CA ASN A 84 10.06 -24.05 -12.57
C ASN A 84 10.68 -22.86 -11.82
N ALA A 85 11.83 -22.37 -12.26
CA ALA A 85 12.51 -21.22 -11.68
C ALA A 85 11.69 -19.94 -11.84
N ILE A 86 11.08 -19.73 -13.02
CA ILE A 86 10.13 -18.63 -13.25
C ILE A 86 8.92 -18.77 -12.33
N ALA A 87 8.28 -19.95 -12.26
CA ALA A 87 7.11 -20.15 -11.41
C ALA A 87 7.41 -19.86 -9.93
N THR A 88 8.60 -20.27 -9.46
CA THR A 88 9.08 -20.00 -8.10
C THR A 88 9.34 -18.51 -7.89
N ALA A 89 10.05 -17.85 -8.82
CA ALA A 89 10.33 -16.42 -8.76
C ALA A 89 9.05 -15.57 -8.71
N VAL A 90 8.03 -15.92 -9.50
CA VAL A 90 6.73 -15.25 -9.50
C VAL A 90 5.98 -15.50 -8.19
N GLY A 91 6.02 -16.73 -7.67
CA GLY A 91 5.41 -17.08 -6.39
C GLY A 91 6.02 -16.30 -5.23
N ASP A 92 7.34 -16.24 -5.16
CA ASP A 92 8.07 -15.52 -4.12
C ASP A 92 7.85 -14.00 -4.21
N ASN A 93 7.87 -13.43 -5.42
CA ASN A 93 7.57 -12.01 -5.64
C ASN A 93 6.15 -11.68 -5.16
N PHE A 94 5.18 -12.57 -5.39
CA PHE A 94 3.81 -12.38 -4.92
C PHE A 94 3.71 -12.40 -3.39
N VAL A 95 4.39 -13.35 -2.73
CA VAL A 95 4.45 -13.40 -1.26
C VAL A 95 5.08 -12.13 -0.70
N TRP A 96 6.17 -11.68 -1.31
CA TRP A 96 6.86 -10.46 -0.91
C TRP A 96 6.00 -9.21 -1.10
N ALA A 97 5.34 -9.06 -2.26
CA ALA A 97 4.41 -7.97 -2.55
C ALA A 97 3.26 -7.91 -1.54
N TYR A 98 2.73 -9.08 -1.15
CA TYR A 98 1.68 -9.18 -0.14
C TYR A 98 2.18 -8.72 1.24
N GLN A 99 3.33 -9.21 1.71
CA GLN A 99 3.93 -8.78 2.98
C GLN A 99 4.20 -7.27 3.02
N ARG A 100 4.69 -6.72 1.91
CA ARG A 100 4.93 -5.27 1.77
C ARG A 100 3.62 -4.47 1.77
N SER A 101 2.54 -5.04 1.23
CA SER A 101 1.21 -4.42 1.29
C SER A 101 0.62 -4.43 2.69
N GLU A 102 0.87 -5.47 3.48
CA GLU A 102 0.50 -5.51 4.91
C GLU A 102 1.26 -4.44 5.70
N ALA A 103 2.57 -4.32 5.48
CA ALA A 103 3.37 -3.25 6.10
C ALA A 103 2.85 -1.84 5.74
N LEU A 104 2.46 -1.61 4.47
CA LEU A 104 1.83 -0.37 4.04
C LEU A 104 0.50 -0.11 4.78
N ALA A 105 -0.30 -1.15 5.02
CA ALA A 105 -1.52 -1.01 5.79
C ALA A 105 -1.23 -0.57 7.21
N ASP A 106 -0.23 -1.16 7.87
CA ASP A 106 0.21 -0.77 9.21
C ASP A 106 0.70 0.68 9.26
N ASP A 107 1.42 1.14 8.22
CA ASP A 107 1.86 2.54 8.10
C ASP A 107 0.67 3.50 8.00
N VAL A 108 -0.34 3.13 7.21
CA VAL A 108 -1.57 3.92 7.09
C VAL A 108 -2.33 3.92 8.42
N ALA A 109 -2.49 2.78 9.08
CA ALA A 109 -3.13 2.71 10.39
C ALA A 109 -2.41 3.57 11.44
N ARG A 110 -1.07 3.55 11.45
CA ARG A 110 -0.27 4.44 12.31
C ARG A 110 -0.51 5.92 12.03
N SER A 111 -0.71 6.31 10.78
CA SER A 111 -1.03 7.71 10.44
C SER A 111 -2.34 8.20 11.06
N PHE A 112 -3.33 7.31 11.26
CA PHE A 112 -4.56 7.65 11.99
C PHE A 112 -4.31 7.76 13.50
N ALA A 113 -3.47 6.91 14.08
CA ALA A 113 -3.12 6.97 15.50
C ALA A 113 -2.31 8.24 15.84
N ASP A 114 -1.34 8.60 15.00
CA ASP A 114 -0.51 9.80 15.15
C ASP A 114 -1.32 11.09 15.03
N ALA A 115 -2.46 11.06 14.32
CA ALA A 115 -3.43 12.14 14.25
C ALA A 115 -4.29 12.29 15.54
N GLY A 116 -4.02 11.50 16.59
CA GLY A 116 -4.74 11.58 17.87
C GLY A 116 -6.18 11.07 17.80
N LEU A 117 -6.53 10.32 16.75
CA LEU A 117 -7.88 9.79 16.54
C LEU A 117 -8.17 8.55 17.40
N ASP A 118 -7.15 7.98 18.04
CA ASP A 118 -7.22 6.78 18.88
C ASP A 118 -8.12 6.98 20.13
N SER A 119 -8.23 8.22 20.65
CA SER A 119 -9.10 8.54 21.79
C SER A 119 -10.57 8.70 21.43
N VAL A 120 -10.91 8.80 20.14
CA VAL A 120 -12.28 8.99 19.63
C VAL A 120 -12.88 7.67 19.16
N LEU A 121 -12.03 6.67 18.89
CA LEU A 121 -12.45 5.33 18.54
C LEU A 121 -13.10 4.67 19.78
N SER A 122 -14.42 4.43 19.71
CA SER A 122 -15.07 3.45 20.58
C SER A 122 -14.28 2.14 20.53
N ALA A 123 -14.23 1.40 21.65
CA ALA A 123 -13.52 0.12 21.75
C ALA A 123 -13.91 -0.93 20.68
N GLU A 124 -15.01 -0.69 19.94
CA GLU A 124 -15.45 -1.46 18.78
C GLU A 124 -14.59 -1.28 17.52
N LEU A 125 -13.93 -0.13 17.32
CA LEU A 125 -13.01 0.15 16.20
C LEU A 125 -11.53 -0.02 16.62
N SER A 126 -11.28 -1.05 17.43
CA SER A 126 -9.96 -1.42 17.94
C SER A 126 -8.90 -1.52 16.82
N PRO A 127 -7.59 -1.36 17.12
CA PRO A 127 -6.50 -1.61 16.17
C PRO A 127 -6.58 -2.97 15.46
N HIS A 128 -7.28 -3.93 16.08
CA HIS A 128 -7.62 -5.20 15.45
C HIS A 128 -8.50 -5.03 14.20
N VAL A 129 -9.51 -4.16 14.17
CA VAL A 129 -10.36 -3.95 12.99
C VAL A 129 -9.60 -3.30 11.83
N MET A 130 -8.69 -2.37 12.16
CA MET A 130 -7.82 -1.69 11.18
C MET A 130 -6.84 -2.65 10.49
N GLY A 131 -6.39 -3.71 11.17
CA GLY A 131 -5.47 -4.72 10.63
C GLY A 131 -6.11 -6.04 10.17
N THR A 132 -7.31 -6.40 10.63
CA THR A 132 -7.88 -7.75 10.44
C THR A 132 -8.69 -7.96 9.16
N ASP A 133 -9.26 -6.92 8.53
CA ASP A 133 -10.01 -7.12 7.27
C ASP A 133 -9.10 -7.40 6.06
N PHE A 134 -7.77 -7.30 6.26
CA PHE A 134 -6.77 -7.92 5.37
C PHE A 134 -6.91 -9.45 5.26
N GLY A 135 -7.55 -10.12 6.22
CA GLY A 135 -7.92 -11.53 6.10
C GLY A 135 -8.85 -11.81 4.91
N ARG A 136 -9.66 -10.82 4.50
CA ARG A 136 -10.50 -10.88 3.29
C ARG A 136 -9.68 -10.68 2.02
N LEU A 137 -8.67 -9.80 2.05
CA LEU A 137 -7.66 -9.68 0.99
C LEU A 137 -6.86 -10.99 0.81
N LYS A 138 -6.49 -11.65 1.91
CA LYS A 138 -5.87 -12.99 1.90
C LYS A 138 -6.77 -14.03 1.26
N ALA A 139 -8.09 -13.99 1.52
CA ALA A 139 -9.06 -14.89 0.89
C ALA A 139 -9.26 -14.59 -0.60
N LEU A 140 -9.29 -13.32 -1.01
CA LEU A 140 -9.40 -12.91 -2.42
C LEU A 140 -8.13 -13.23 -3.21
N GLY A 141 -6.95 -12.91 -2.66
CA GLY A 141 -5.66 -13.28 -3.23
C GLY A 141 -5.50 -14.80 -3.35
N ARG A 142 -6.02 -15.57 -2.38
CA ARG A 142 -6.00 -17.04 -2.41
C ARG A 142 -7.04 -17.65 -3.36
N MET A 143 -8.24 -17.06 -3.49
CA MET A 143 -9.25 -17.49 -4.46
C MET A 143 -8.88 -17.12 -5.91
N GLU A 144 -8.16 -16.01 -6.11
CA GLU A 144 -7.63 -15.60 -7.41
C GLU A 144 -6.29 -16.27 -7.74
N SER A 145 -5.57 -16.81 -6.73
CA SER A 145 -4.49 -17.80 -6.89
C SER A 145 -4.99 -19.18 -7.34
N LYS A 146 -6.02 -19.21 -8.20
CA LYS A 146 -6.27 -20.38 -9.02
C LYS A 146 -4.98 -20.59 -9.83
N PRO A 147 -4.28 -21.73 -9.69
CA PRO A 147 -3.04 -21.98 -10.43
C PRO A 147 -3.32 -21.67 -11.89
N LEU A 148 -2.41 -20.94 -12.55
CA LEU A 148 -2.52 -20.53 -13.95
C LEU A 148 -3.34 -21.58 -14.70
N ARG A 149 -4.57 -21.17 -15.04
CA ARG A 149 -5.62 -22.04 -15.57
C ARG A 149 -4.98 -23.03 -16.55
N ARG A 150 -5.21 -24.34 -16.32
CA ARG A 150 -4.81 -25.50 -17.14
C ARG A 150 -5.34 -25.45 -18.58
N GLY A 151 -5.05 -24.36 -19.29
CA GLY A 151 -5.68 -23.97 -20.56
C GLY A 151 -4.80 -23.10 -21.45
N HIS A 152 -3.56 -22.80 -21.08
CA HIS A 152 -2.55 -22.28 -22.01
C HIS A 152 -1.53 -23.36 -22.44
N LYS A 153 -1.86 -24.64 -22.28
CA LYS A 153 -1.14 -25.80 -22.86
C LYS A 153 -1.31 -25.96 -24.38
N MET A 154 -1.79 -24.94 -25.08
CA MET A 154 -1.78 -24.77 -26.53
C MET A 154 -1.39 -23.31 -26.71
N ILE A 155 -0.17 -22.96 -27.10
CA ILE A 155 0.33 -22.94 -28.49
C ILE A 155 1.84 -23.28 -28.47
N ILE A 156 2.20 -24.55 -28.29
CA ILE A 156 3.48 -25.11 -28.76
C ILE A 156 3.16 -26.53 -29.27
N GLY A 157 2.25 -26.58 -30.25
CA GLY A 157 1.76 -27.84 -30.83
C GLY A 157 1.56 -27.80 -32.34
N MET A 158 1.65 -26.63 -32.98
CA MET A 158 1.56 -26.49 -34.44
C MET A 158 2.39 -25.30 -34.93
N ARG A 159 3.73 -25.44 -34.90
CA ARG A 159 4.62 -24.91 -35.96
C ARG A 159 5.73 -25.92 -36.27
N GLY A 160 5.36 -27.20 -36.30
CA GLY A 160 6.03 -28.17 -37.14
C GLY A 160 5.63 -27.91 -38.59
N SER A 161 6.39 -27.05 -39.28
CA SER A 161 6.64 -27.05 -40.73
C SER A 161 7.24 -25.71 -41.13
N TYR A 162 8.31 -25.79 -41.92
CA TYR A 162 9.07 -24.72 -42.58
C TYR A 162 10.24 -24.11 -41.82
N GLY A 163 11.43 -24.65 -42.16
CA GLY A 163 12.75 -24.10 -41.91
C GLY A 163 13.81 -25.21 -41.70
N GLY A 164 13.96 -26.23 -42.56
CA GLY A 164 13.83 -26.13 -44.00
C GLY A 164 14.92 -25.26 -44.64
N VAL A 165 16.17 -25.32 -44.15
CA VAL A 165 17.34 -24.98 -44.99
C VAL A 165 18.33 -26.13 -44.95
N VAL A 166 18.34 -26.82 -46.08
CA VAL A 166 19.43 -27.64 -46.61
C VAL A 166 20.67 -26.75 -46.79
N MET A 167 21.84 -27.18 -46.29
CA MET A 167 23.12 -26.82 -46.92
C MET A 167 23.71 -28.07 -47.56
N ILE A 168 23.25 -28.35 -48.78
CA ILE A 168 24.01 -29.05 -49.81
C ILE A 168 24.88 -27.98 -50.47
N GLY A 169 26.20 -28.21 -50.50
CA GLY A 169 27.10 -27.49 -51.39
C GLY A 169 28.37 -26.97 -50.74
N MET A 170 29.35 -27.85 -50.52
CA MET A 170 30.66 -27.74 -51.17
C MET A 170 31.39 -29.09 -51.10
N LEU A 171 31.00 -30.00 -52.00
CA LEU A 171 31.91 -31.02 -52.54
C LEU A 171 32.43 -30.48 -53.87
N SER A 172 33.60 -29.81 -53.84
CA SER A 172 34.51 -29.53 -54.98
C SER A 172 35.43 -28.38 -54.55
N SER A 173 36.68 -28.59 -54.13
CA SER A 173 37.89 -28.61 -54.97
C SER A 173 39.02 -28.18 -54.00
N VAL A 174 40.18 -28.83 -53.88
CA VAL A 174 41.14 -29.20 -54.93
C VAL A 174 41.80 -30.53 -54.58
N VAL A 175 41.48 -31.56 -55.35
CA VAL A 175 42.46 -32.60 -55.68
C VAL A 175 43.30 -32.02 -56.82
N GLY A 176 44.60 -31.88 -56.60
CA GLY A 176 45.54 -31.54 -57.67
C GLY A 176 46.62 -30.55 -57.28
N LEU A 177 47.67 -31.04 -56.62
CA LEU A 177 49.06 -30.90 -57.10
C LEU A 177 49.94 -31.80 -56.22
N GLY A 178 50.60 -32.75 -56.88
CA GLY A 178 51.44 -33.74 -56.22
C GLY A 178 52.60 -33.10 -55.47
N LEU A 179 52.77 -33.53 -54.22
CA LEU A 179 54.05 -33.60 -53.52
C LEU A 179 53.90 -34.70 -52.47
N PHE A 180 54.15 -35.94 -52.91
CA PHE A 180 54.40 -37.08 -52.05
C PHE A 180 55.65 -36.78 -51.20
N ASN A 181 55.45 -36.44 -49.93
CA ASN A 181 56.49 -36.50 -48.91
C ASN A 181 55.96 -37.30 -47.72
N PRO A 182 56.54 -38.47 -47.36
CA PRO A 182 56.03 -39.32 -46.27
C PRO A 182 56.02 -38.64 -44.89
N LEU A 183 56.66 -37.47 -44.71
CA LEU A 183 56.56 -36.65 -43.50
C LEU A 183 55.31 -35.75 -43.43
N SER A 184 54.62 -35.48 -44.55
CA SER A 184 53.44 -34.59 -44.57
C SER A 184 52.11 -35.31 -44.29
N VAL A 185 52.09 -36.64 -44.33
CA VAL A 185 50.92 -37.46 -43.97
C VAL A 185 50.62 -37.40 -42.46
N GLY A 186 51.64 -37.23 -41.62
CA GLY A 186 51.49 -37.05 -40.17
C GLY A 186 50.89 -35.68 -39.78
N ALA A 187 51.24 -34.62 -40.51
CA ALA A 187 50.73 -33.26 -40.26
C ALA A 187 49.27 -33.08 -40.70
N GLY A 188 48.84 -33.69 -41.80
CA GLY A 188 47.46 -33.62 -42.29
C GLY A 188 46.44 -34.33 -41.39
N LEU A 189 46.82 -35.40 -40.68
CA LEU A 189 45.94 -36.07 -39.71
C LEU A 189 45.78 -35.26 -38.41
N ILE A 190 46.82 -34.56 -37.97
CA ILE A 190 46.76 -33.68 -36.80
C ILE A 190 45.94 -32.44 -37.14
N LEU A 191 46.19 -31.81 -38.29
CA LEU A 191 45.44 -30.64 -38.75
C LEU A 191 43.97 -30.99 -39.09
N GLY A 192 43.69 -32.16 -39.66
CA GLY A 192 42.33 -32.62 -39.92
C GLY A 192 41.52 -32.96 -38.66
N ARG A 193 42.16 -33.55 -37.64
CA ARG A 193 41.52 -33.77 -36.33
C ARG A 193 41.33 -32.47 -35.55
N MET A 194 42.27 -31.52 -35.65
CA MET A 194 42.14 -30.18 -35.09
C MET A 194 40.98 -29.43 -35.76
N ALA A 195 40.91 -29.40 -37.10
CA ALA A 195 39.83 -28.75 -37.85
C ALA A 195 38.45 -29.36 -37.56
N TYR A 196 38.35 -30.69 -37.45
CA TYR A 196 37.09 -31.36 -37.07
C TYR A 196 36.66 -31.03 -35.63
N LYS A 197 37.63 -30.97 -34.69
CA LYS A 197 37.38 -30.59 -33.30
C LYS A 197 36.96 -29.12 -33.19
N GLU A 198 37.59 -28.25 -33.97
CA GLU A 198 37.30 -26.82 -34.06
C GLU A 198 35.91 -26.56 -34.66
N ASP A 199 35.54 -27.26 -35.73
CA ASP A 199 34.20 -27.16 -36.33
C ASP A 199 33.10 -27.64 -35.36
N LYS A 200 33.36 -28.72 -34.60
CA LYS A 200 32.46 -29.17 -33.53
C LYS A 200 32.34 -28.14 -32.40
N GLN A 201 33.44 -27.49 -32.01
CA GLN A 201 33.45 -26.43 -31.00
C GLN A 201 32.67 -25.20 -31.50
N ASN A 202 32.89 -24.77 -32.73
CA ASN A 202 32.17 -23.66 -33.36
C ASN A 202 30.66 -23.94 -33.48
N ARG A 203 30.29 -25.18 -33.83
CA ARG A 203 28.89 -25.61 -33.84
C ARG A 203 28.27 -25.56 -32.44
N LEU A 204 28.96 -26.05 -31.42
CA LEU A 204 28.48 -26.01 -30.03
C LEU A 204 28.32 -24.58 -29.53
N LEU A 205 29.27 -23.68 -29.84
CA LEU A 205 29.17 -22.26 -29.51
C LEU A 205 27.94 -21.61 -30.17
N ARG A 206 27.68 -21.91 -31.44
CA ARG A 206 26.49 -21.43 -32.15
C ARG A 206 25.19 -21.94 -31.53
N VAL A 207 25.09 -23.25 -31.25
CA VAL A 207 23.92 -23.85 -30.60
C VAL A 207 23.69 -23.23 -29.23
N ARG A 208 24.74 -23.04 -28.42
CA ARG A 208 24.63 -22.37 -27.12
C ARG A 208 24.14 -20.95 -27.26
N SER A 209 24.68 -20.18 -28.20
CA SER A 209 24.24 -18.81 -28.48
C SER A 209 22.75 -18.75 -28.88
N GLU A 210 22.31 -19.66 -29.74
CA GLU A 210 20.90 -19.75 -30.16
C GLU A 210 19.99 -20.13 -28.98
N ALA A 211 20.40 -21.09 -28.15
CA ALA A 211 19.69 -21.49 -26.93
C ALA A 211 19.56 -20.32 -25.94
N LYS A 212 20.65 -19.59 -25.65
CA LYS A 212 20.63 -18.40 -24.78
C LYS A 212 19.70 -17.33 -25.31
N ALA A 213 19.73 -17.06 -26.62
CA ALA A 213 18.84 -16.09 -27.24
C ALA A 213 17.36 -16.47 -27.10
N ASN A 214 17.03 -17.76 -27.21
CA ASN A 214 15.68 -18.26 -27.03
C ASN A 214 15.21 -18.16 -25.56
N VAL A 215 16.07 -18.51 -24.60
CA VAL A 215 15.76 -18.39 -23.17
C VAL A 215 15.53 -16.93 -22.79
N ARG A 216 16.39 -16.00 -23.22
CA ARG A 216 16.21 -14.55 -22.97
C ARG A 216 14.85 -14.07 -23.47
N ARG A 217 14.51 -14.37 -24.72
CA ARG A 217 13.20 -14.00 -25.31
C ARG A 217 12.03 -14.57 -24.50
N PHE A 218 12.12 -15.85 -24.11
CA PHE A 218 11.08 -16.49 -23.31
C PHE A 218 10.91 -15.83 -21.94
N VAL A 219 12.00 -15.56 -21.24
CA VAL A 219 11.98 -14.87 -19.94
C VAL A 219 11.43 -13.45 -20.09
N ASP A 220 11.83 -12.72 -21.13
CA ASP A 220 11.34 -11.36 -21.42
C ASP A 220 9.83 -11.33 -21.70
N ASP A 221 9.32 -12.26 -22.50
CA ASP A 221 7.89 -12.36 -22.83
C ASP A 221 7.05 -12.66 -21.57
N ILE A 222 7.52 -13.58 -20.72
CA ILE A 222 6.85 -13.90 -19.46
C ILE A 222 6.95 -12.73 -18.48
N SER A 223 8.13 -12.10 -18.39
CA SER A 223 8.36 -10.93 -17.54
C SER A 223 7.39 -9.80 -17.87
N PHE A 224 7.19 -9.51 -19.16
CA PHE A 224 6.23 -8.50 -19.60
C PHE A 224 4.80 -8.78 -19.11
N VAL A 225 4.35 -10.03 -19.26
CA VAL A 225 3.00 -10.45 -18.84
C VAL A 225 2.85 -10.42 -17.32
N VAL A 226 3.82 -10.94 -16.58
CA VAL A 226 3.78 -11.00 -15.11
C VAL A 226 3.89 -9.60 -14.50
N SER A 227 4.79 -8.73 -14.99
CA SER A 227 4.88 -7.33 -14.54
C SER A 227 3.56 -6.58 -14.74
N LYS A 228 2.82 -6.86 -15.81
CA LYS A 228 1.47 -6.30 -15.98
C LYS A 228 0.49 -6.84 -14.95
N GLN A 229 0.39 -8.16 -14.81
CA GLN A 229 -0.53 -8.78 -13.86
C GLN A 229 -0.24 -8.37 -12.41
N SER A 230 1.02 -8.26 -12.03
CA SER A 230 1.45 -7.79 -10.71
C SER A 230 0.97 -6.36 -10.45
N ARG A 231 1.20 -5.44 -11.41
CA ARG A 231 0.69 -4.05 -11.31
C ARG A 231 -0.84 -3.97 -11.22
N ASP A 232 -1.55 -4.77 -12.01
CA ASP A 232 -3.03 -4.79 -11.98
C ASP A 232 -3.56 -5.31 -10.62
N ARG A 233 -2.91 -6.33 -10.04
CA ARG A 233 -3.22 -6.82 -8.69
C ARG A 233 -2.92 -5.79 -7.61
N LEU A 234 -1.77 -5.13 -7.68
CA LEU A 234 -1.41 -4.05 -6.76
C LEU A 234 -2.46 -2.93 -6.82
N LYS A 235 -2.90 -2.52 -8.02
CA LYS A 235 -3.97 -1.52 -8.16
C LYS A 235 -5.29 -1.96 -7.53
N MET A 236 -5.62 -3.25 -7.58
CA MET A 236 -6.78 -3.80 -6.88
C MET A 236 -6.63 -3.67 -5.36
N ILE A 237 -5.46 -4.04 -4.82
CA ILE A 237 -5.12 -3.87 -3.40
C ILE A 237 -5.21 -2.40 -3.00
N GLN A 238 -4.67 -1.48 -3.81
CA GLN A 238 -4.76 -0.04 -3.56
C GLN A 238 -6.20 0.47 -3.46
N ARG A 239 -7.09 -0.02 -4.33
CA ARG A 239 -8.50 0.37 -4.28
C ARG A 239 -9.15 -0.13 -2.99
N LEU A 240 -8.95 -1.40 -2.66
CA LEU A 240 -9.49 -2.00 -1.45
C LEU A 240 -8.98 -1.30 -0.18
N LEU A 241 -7.69 -1.01 -0.11
CA LEU A 241 -7.08 -0.25 0.99
C LEU A 241 -7.68 1.15 1.12
N ARG A 242 -7.77 1.86 -0.01
CA ARG A 242 -8.32 3.21 -0.03
C ARG A 242 -9.77 3.24 0.39
N ASP A 243 -10.59 2.31 -0.11
CA ASP A 243 -12.01 2.24 0.19
C ASP A 243 -12.21 1.92 1.68
N HIS A 244 -11.44 0.97 2.23
CA HIS A 244 -11.45 0.62 3.65
C HIS A 244 -11.10 1.82 4.55
N TYR A 245 -9.96 2.46 4.30
CA TYR A 245 -9.51 3.59 5.12
C TYR A 245 -10.37 4.85 4.91
N ARG A 246 -11.02 4.98 3.75
CA ARG A 246 -12.01 6.04 3.52
C ARG A 246 -13.25 5.83 4.36
N GLU A 247 -13.77 4.61 4.43
CA GLU A 247 -14.93 4.28 5.27
C GLU A 247 -14.64 4.57 6.75
N ILE A 248 -13.45 4.16 7.23
CA ILE A 248 -12.96 4.47 8.57
C ILE A 248 -12.87 5.99 8.80
N ALA A 249 -12.27 6.73 7.86
CA ALA A 249 -12.13 8.18 7.97
C ALA A 249 -13.50 8.90 8.01
N GLU A 250 -14.46 8.45 7.20
CA GLU A 250 -15.83 8.96 7.18
C GLU A 250 -16.54 8.69 8.51
N GLU A 251 -16.39 7.50 9.08
CA GLU A 251 -16.95 7.13 10.37
C GLU A 251 -16.36 7.95 11.53
N ILE A 252 -15.03 8.09 11.57
CA ILE A 252 -14.34 8.93 12.58
C ILE A 252 -14.82 10.38 12.46
N THR A 253 -14.89 10.93 11.25
CA THR A 253 -15.31 12.32 11.01
C THR A 253 -16.77 12.54 11.44
N ARG A 254 -17.64 11.57 11.15
CA ARG A 254 -19.05 11.59 11.60
C ARG A 254 -19.14 11.58 13.12
N SER A 255 -18.46 10.65 13.80
CA SER A 255 -18.45 10.54 15.26
C SER A 255 -17.91 11.80 15.94
N LEU A 256 -16.83 12.38 15.41
CA LEU A 256 -16.28 13.67 15.86
C LEU A 256 -17.30 14.80 15.75
N THR A 257 -17.98 14.88 14.60
CA THR A 257 -18.95 15.94 14.33
C THR A 257 -20.19 15.81 15.22
N GLU A 258 -20.71 14.60 15.40
CA GLU A 258 -21.84 14.31 16.27
C GLU A 258 -21.52 14.62 17.73
N SER A 259 -20.33 14.21 18.21
CA SER A 259 -19.86 14.51 19.58
C SER A 259 -19.68 16.01 19.81
N LEU A 260 -19.15 16.73 18.82
CA LEU A 260 -19.01 18.18 18.88
C LEU A 260 -20.38 18.87 18.91
N GLN A 261 -21.32 18.46 18.05
CA GLN A 261 -22.67 19.02 18.01
C GLN A 261 -23.43 18.75 19.31
N ALA A 262 -23.32 17.54 19.88
CA ALA A 262 -23.91 17.20 21.17
C ALA A 262 -23.33 18.08 22.30
N THR A 263 -22.02 18.33 22.28
CA THR A 263 -21.35 19.21 23.26
C THR A 263 -21.85 20.66 23.13
N ILE A 264 -21.97 21.19 21.91
CA ILE A 264 -22.48 22.54 21.64
C ILE A 264 -23.95 22.65 22.08
N ALA A 265 -24.78 21.68 21.75
CA ALA A 265 -26.20 21.67 22.12
C ALA A 265 -26.37 21.63 23.66
N ALA A 266 -25.61 20.76 24.34
CA ALA A 266 -25.63 20.68 25.80
C ALA A 266 -25.18 22.00 26.45
N ALA A 267 -24.15 22.66 25.90
CA ALA A 267 -23.70 23.96 26.37
C ALA A 267 -24.76 25.07 26.19
N GLN A 268 -25.45 25.08 25.05
CA GLN A 268 -26.56 26.03 24.80
C GLN A 268 -27.72 25.82 25.78
N VAL A 269 -28.11 24.57 26.04
CA VAL A 269 -29.15 24.26 27.03
C VAL A 269 -28.72 24.75 28.42
N ALA A 270 -27.50 24.44 28.86
CA ALA A 270 -26.98 24.88 30.14
C ALA A 270 -26.92 26.42 30.27
N GLU A 271 -26.59 27.13 29.19
CA GLU A 271 -26.65 28.59 29.16
C GLU A 271 -28.08 29.12 29.33
N THR A 272 -29.04 28.54 28.60
CA THR A 272 -30.45 28.97 28.72
C THR A 272 -31.05 28.69 30.10
N GLU A 273 -30.74 27.54 30.71
CA GLU A 273 -31.15 27.21 32.08
C GLU A 273 -30.55 28.19 33.09
N ARG A 274 -29.27 28.53 32.91
CA ARG A 274 -28.59 29.52 33.74
C ARG A 274 -29.23 30.90 33.61
N ASP A 275 -29.52 31.36 32.40
CA ASP A 275 -30.17 32.65 32.17
C ASP A 275 -31.58 32.69 32.77
N ASN A 276 -32.33 31.59 32.70
CA ASN A 276 -33.61 31.44 33.40
C ASN A 276 -33.43 31.56 34.92
N ARG A 277 -32.40 30.92 35.48
CA ARG A 277 -32.11 31.00 36.93
C ARG A 277 -31.68 32.40 37.36
N ILE A 278 -30.90 33.11 36.55
CA ILE A 278 -30.51 34.50 36.78
C ILE A 278 -31.76 35.40 36.82
N ARG A 279 -32.65 35.27 35.82
CA ARG A 279 -33.89 36.05 35.76
C ARG A 279 -34.78 35.81 36.98
N GLU A 280 -34.92 34.56 37.41
CA GLU A 280 -35.70 34.23 38.61
C GLU A 280 -35.08 34.82 39.89
N LEU A 281 -33.75 34.75 40.05
CA LEU A 281 -33.07 35.34 41.20
C LEU A 281 -33.14 36.87 41.21
N GLN A 282 -33.06 37.51 40.03
CA GLN A 282 -33.26 38.96 39.89
C GLN A 282 -34.69 39.36 40.28
N ARG A 283 -35.69 38.57 39.89
CA ARG A 283 -37.08 38.78 40.29
C ARG A 283 -37.24 38.69 41.82
N GLN A 284 -36.65 37.67 42.45
CA GLN A 284 -36.67 37.50 43.91
C GLN A 284 -35.95 38.65 44.63
N LEU A 285 -34.79 39.08 44.12
CA LEU A 285 -34.06 40.23 44.65
C LEU A 285 -34.88 41.52 44.55
N GLY A 286 -35.56 41.74 43.42
CA GLY A 286 -36.44 42.89 43.23
C GLY A 286 -37.58 42.93 44.25
N ILE A 287 -38.23 41.79 44.50
CA ILE A 287 -39.27 41.67 45.53
C ILE A 287 -38.71 41.99 46.92
N LEU A 288 -37.54 41.45 47.27
CA LEU A 288 -36.90 41.70 48.56
C LEU A 288 -36.49 43.18 48.73
N SER A 289 -35.96 43.81 47.69
CA SER A 289 -35.67 45.25 47.67
C SER A 289 -36.92 46.06 47.93
N GLN A 290 -38.01 45.73 47.24
CA GLN A 290 -39.28 46.44 47.38
C GLN A 290 -39.88 46.30 48.78
N VAL A 291 -39.77 45.12 49.40
CA VAL A 291 -40.14 44.92 50.81
C VAL A 291 -39.27 45.77 51.74
N ASN A 292 -37.95 45.81 51.50
CA ASN A 292 -37.02 46.61 52.28
C ASN A 292 -37.29 48.12 52.17
N ASP A 293 -37.59 48.60 50.96
CA ASP A 293 -37.92 50.00 50.69
C ASP A 293 -39.25 50.39 51.36
N ASN A 294 -40.25 49.50 51.33
CA ASN A 294 -41.51 49.69 52.04
C ASN A 294 -41.32 49.74 53.56
N LEU A 295 -40.43 48.89 54.11
CA LEU A 295 -40.08 48.92 55.55
C LEU A 295 -39.34 50.21 55.92
N ALA A 296 -38.43 50.69 55.08
CA ALA A 296 -37.74 51.97 55.29
C ALA A 296 -38.71 53.17 55.22
N GLY A 297 -39.72 53.12 54.35
CA GLY A 297 -40.80 54.12 54.29
C GLY A 297 -41.75 54.09 55.50
N LEU A 298 -41.74 53.01 56.28
CA LEU A 298 -42.52 52.85 57.51
C LEU A 298 -41.73 53.23 58.78
N GLU A 299 -40.42 53.46 58.70
CA GLU A 299 -39.68 54.09 59.80
C GLU A 299 -40.18 55.53 59.99
N PRO A 300 -40.80 55.86 61.14
CA PRO A 300 -41.26 57.21 61.37
C PRO A 300 -40.05 58.13 61.49
N THR A 301 -40.15 59.31 60.89
CA THR A 301 -39.36 60.48 61.28
C THR A 301 -39.37 60.57 62.81
N LEU A 302 -38.25 60.22 63.44
CA LEU A 302 -37.99 60.51 64.84
C LEU A 302 -37.88 62.02 64.98
N THR A 303 -39.02 62.69 65.03
CA THR A 303 -39.14 64.07 65.46
C THR A 303 -38.73 64.09 66.94
N PRO A 304 -37.75 64.92 67.35
CA PRO A 304 -37.42 65.06 68.76
C PRO A 304 -38.65 65.61 69.48
N ARG A 305 -39.21 64.82 70.40
CA ARG A 305 -40.31 65.23 71.26
C ARG A 305 -39.87 66.47 72.03
N ALA A 306 -40.55 67.58 71.78
CA ALA A 306 -40.51 68.78 72.60
C ALA A 306 -40.82 68.41 74.07
N SER A 307 -39.87 68.64 74.96
CA SER A 307 -40.14 68.77 76.39
C SER A 307 -40.52 70.22 76.69
N LEU A 308 -41.83 70.46 76.76
CA LEU A 308 -42.42 71.63 77.43
C LEU A 308 -42.02 71.60 78.92
N GLY A 309 -41.52 72.74 79.42
CA GLY A 309 -40.88 72.84 80.74
C GLY A 309 -41.81 72.98 81.93
N ARG A 310 -41.20 73.24 83.11
CA ARG A 310 -41.73 74.15 84.13
C ARG A 310 -40.71 74.49 85.23
N ALA A 311 -40.78 75.77 85.59
CA ALA A 311 -40.37 76.46 86.82
C ALA A 311 -38.87 76.64 87.09
#